data_AF-G5ADI9-F1
#
_entry.id   AF-G5ADI9-F1
#
_cell.length_a   1.000
_cell.length_b   1.000
_cell.length_c   1.000
_cell.angle_alpha   90.00
_cell.angle_beta   90.00
_cell.angle_gamma   90.00
#
_symmetry.space_group_name_H-M   'P 1'
#
loop_
_entity.id
_entity.type
_entity.pdbx_description
1 polymer ?
#
loop_
_entity_poly.entity_id
_entity_poly.type
_entity_poly.pdbx_seq_one_letter_code
_entity_poly.pdbx_strand_id
1 'polypeptide(L)' 'LPPVAEQQLCDWVIGRQLVGHPVSRSVIITKAQEVALLGCDESVGEGWYRRFKERFPVLTGRTAQALS' A
#
# COMPACT_ATOMS: atom_id res chain seq x y z
N LEU A 1 -3.50 10.29 4.69
CA LEU A 1 -3.78 8.99 5.33
C LEU A 1 -2.98 8.89 6.64
N PRO A 2 -3.60 8.56 7.78
CA PRO A 2 -2.90 8.41 9.05
C PRO A 2 -1.86 7.30 9.00
N PRO A 3 -0.76 7.38 9.78
CA PRO A 3 0.32 6.38 9.76
C PRO A 3 -0.15 4.94 10.02
N VAL A 4 -1.11 4.75 10.94
CA VAL A 4 -1.67 3.42 11.26
C VAL A 4 -2.37 2.81 10.05
N ALA A 5 -3.18 3.59 9.33
CA ALA A 5 -3.88 3.13 8.14
C ALA A 5 -2.90 2.85 6.98
N GLU A 6 -1.83 3.63 6.86
CA GLU A 6 -0.76 3.35 5.89
C GLU A 6 -0.01 2.04 6.20
N GLN A 7 0.25 1.75 7.47
CA GLN A 7 0.86 0.48 7.90
C GLN A 7 -0.05 -0.70 7.54
N GLN A 8 -1.35 -0.63 7.88
CA GLN A 8 -2.30 -1.68 7.55
C GLN A 8 -2.44 -1.90 6.04
N LEU A 9 -2.38 -0.82 5.25
CA LEU A 9 -2.36 -0.92 3.80
C LEU A 9 -1.07 -1.59 3.29
N CYS A 10 0.08 -1.28 3.89
CA CYS A 10 1.35 -1.95 3.59
C CYS A 10 1.27 -3.46 3.88
N ASP A 11 0.80 -3.84 5.06
CA ASP A 11 0.64 -5.24 5.47
C ASP A 11 -0.31 -5.99 4.53
N TRP A 12 -1.38 -5.33 4.08
CA TRP A 12 -2.29 -5.89 3.08
C TRP A 12 -1.59 -6.11 1.72
N VAL A 13 -0.79 -5.15 1.24
CA VAL A 13 -0.01 -5.32 0.00
C VAL A 13 0.96 -6.49 0.11
N ILE A 14 1.69 -6.60 1.23
CA ILE A 14 2.62 -7.70 1.49
C ILE A 14 1.86 -9.03 1.51
N GLY A 15 0.75 -9.11 2.25
CA GLY A 15 -0.09 -10.31 2.32
C GLY A 15 -0.54 -10.77 0.94
N ARG A 16 -0.97 -9.83 0.08
CA ARG A 16 -1.35 -10.10 -1.32
C ARG A 16 -0.20 -10.66 -2.15
N GLN A 17 1.02 -10.14 -1.98
CA GLN A 17 2.21 -10.65 -2.65
C GLN A 17 2.57 -12.06 -2.17
N LEU A 18 2.52 -12.32 -0.87
CA LEU A 18 2.83 -13.62 -0.27
C LEU A 18 1.89 -14.73 -0.74
N VAL A 19 0.61 -14.42 -0.95
CA VAL A 19 -0.37 -15.38 -1.49
C VAL A 19 -0.38 -15.47 -3.02
N GLY A 20 0.62 -14.90 -3.71
CA GLY A 20 0.75 -14.99 -5.16
C GLY A 20 -0.21 -14.10 -5.96
N HIS A 21 -0.82 -13.08 -5.33
CA HIS A 21 -1.77 -12.16 -5.94
C HIS A 21 -1.29 -10.69 -5.84
N PRO A 22 -0.14 -10.34 -6.43
CA PRO A 22 0.42 -8.99 -6.33
C PRO A 22 -0.56 -7.93 -6.85
N VAL A 23 -0.60 -6.79 -6.17
CA VAL A 23 -1.49 -5.67 -6.50
C VAL A 23 -0.75 -4.58 -7.25
N SER A 24 -1.41 -3.99 -8.25
CA SER A 24 -0.85 -2.92 -9.05
C SER A 24 -0.91 -1.57 -8.33
N ARG A 25 -0.17 -0.58 -8.84
CA ARG A 25 -0.22 0.81 -8.36
C ARG A 25 -1.65 1.35 -8.29
N SER A 26 -2.46 1.13 -9.33
CA SER A 26 -3.84 1.65 -9.38
C SER A 26 -4.70 1.05 -8.28
N VAL A 27 -4.60 -0.26 -8.06
CA VAL A 27 -5.32 -0.97 -6.99
C VAL A 27 -4.93 -0.44 -5.61
N ILE A 28 -3.64 -0.20 -5.38
CA ILE A 28 -3.15 0.37 -4.10
C ILE A 28 -3.71 1.78 -3.89
N ILE A 29 -3.70 2.63 -4.93
CA ILE A 29 -4.25 3.98 -4.85
C ILE A 29 -5.75 3.96 -4.58
N THR A 30 -6.51 3.12 -5.29
CA THR A 30 -7.96 2.97 -5.06
C THR A 30 -8.22 2.52 -3.63
N LYS A 31 -7.48 1.53 -3.12
CA LYS A 31 -7.65 1.08 -1.76
C LYS A 31 -7.32 2.17 -0.73
N ALA A 32 -6.27 2.95 -0.97
CA ALA A 32 -5.92 4.08 -0.14
C ALA A 32 -6.99 5.19 -0.15
N GLN A 33 -7.63 5.44 -1.30
CA GLN A 33 -8.76 6.37 -1.40
C GLN A 33 -9.95 5.89 -0.56
N GLU A 34 -10.32 4.61 -0.67
CA GLU A 34 -11.41 4.04 0.14
C GLU A 34 -11.13 4.22 1.64
N VAL A 35 -9.92 3.89 2.10
CA VAL A 35 -9.55 4.00 3.51
C VAL A 35 -9.52 5.46 3.97
N ALA A 36 -9.05 6.38 3.12
CA ALA A 36 -9.02 7.81 3.44
C ALA A 36 -10.43 8.40 3.57
N LEU A 37 -11.32 8.08 2.63
CA LEU A 37 -12.69 8.58 2.60
C LEU A 37 -13.48 8.04 3.80
N LEU A 38 -13.35 6.74 4.08
CA LEU A 38 -14.08 6.11 5.19
C LEU A 38 -13.53 6.47 6.58
N GLY A 39 -12.21 6.65 6.70
CA GLY A 39 -11.54 6.84 7.98
C GLY A 39 -11.25 8.29 8.37
N CYS A 40 -11.20 9.20 7.40
CA CYS A 40 -10.77 10.59 7.61
C CYS A 40 -11.63 11.63 6.89
N ASP A 41 -12.65 11.22 6.11
CA ASP A 41 -13.42 12.11 5.23
C ASP A 41 -12.53 12.91 4.25
N GLU A 42 -11.35 12.36 3.92
CA GLU A 42 -10.35 12.97 3.06
C GLU A 42 -9.99 12.06 1.88
N SER A 43 -9.34 12.61 0.86
CA SER A 43 -8.81 11.85 -0.27
C SER A 43 -7.27 11.81 -0.23
N VAL A 44 -6.67 10.76 -0.79
CA VAL A 44 -5.22 10.75 -1.01
C VAL A 44 -4.87 11.60 -2.23
N GLY A 45 -3.96 12.55 -2.03
CA GLY A 45 -3.56 13.50 -3.07
C GLY A 45 -2.53 12.95 -4.06
N GLU A 46 -2.18 13.79 -5.04
CA GLU A 46 -1.13 13.49 -6.00
C GLU A 46 0.21 13.20 -5.29
N GLY A 47 0.98 12.26 -5.84
CA GLY A 47 2.28 11.87 -5.28
C GLY A 47 2.18 11.07 -3.98
N TRP A 48 1.00 10.84 -3.42
CA TRP A 48 0.83 10.01 -2.21
C TRP A 48 1.44 8.62 -2.39
N TYR A 49 1.20 7.96 -3.53
CA TYR A 49 1.77 6.63 -3.79
C TYR A 49 3.30 6.62 -3.78
N ARG A 50 3.93 7.69 -4.27
CA ARG A 50 5.39 7.82 -4.24
C ARG A 50 5.88 7.89 -2.79
N ARG A 51 5.30 8.78 -1.99
CA ARG A 51 5.63 8.96 -0.56
C ARG A 51 5.36 7.69 0.25
N PHE A 52 4.27 6.99 -0.07
CA PHE A 52 3.92 5.70 0.52
C PHE A 52 5.05 4.67 0.28
N LYS A 53 5.51 4.50 -0.95
CA LYS A 53 6.65 3.60 -1.22
C LYS A 53 7.95 4.06 -0.56
N GLU A 54 8.21 5.36 -0.49
CA GLU A 54 9.39 5.91 0.19
C GLU A 54 9.36 5.60 1.70
N ARG A 55 8.17 5.60 2.32
CA ARG A 55 7.97 5.20 3.73
C ARG A 55 8.04 3.69 3.94
N PHE A 56 7.64 2.88 2.95
CA PHE A 56 7.64 1.42 3.02
C PHE A 56 8.59 0.82 1.96
N PRO A 57 9.92 0.90 2.17
CA PRO A 57 10.90 0.40 1.21
C PRO A 57 10.78 -1.10 0.94
N VAL A 58 10.16 -1.87 1.86
CA VAL A 58 9.81 -3.29 1.66
C VAL A 58 8.97 -3.54 0.41
N LEU A 59 8.16 -2.55 -0.01
CA LEU A 59 7.34 -2.61 -1.23
C LEU A 59 8.15 -2.30 -2.50
N THR A 60 9.39 -1.80 -2.35
CA THR A 60 10.30 -1.46 -3.45
C THR A 60 11.40 -2.49 -3.66
N GLY A 61 11.71 -3.28 -2.63
CA GLY A 61 12.68 -4.37 -2.69
C GLY A 61 12.09 -5.65 -3.29
N ARG A 62 12.94 -6.46 -3.93
CA ARG A 62 12.62 -7.82 -4.41
C ARG A 62 12.40 -8.81 -3.26
N THR A 63 11.49 -8.53 -2.35
CA THR A 63 10.94 -9.53 -1.42
C THR A 63 9.82 -10.34 -2.09
N ALA A 64 9.97 -10.59 -3.39
CA ALA A 64 9.16 -11.52 -4.19
C ALA A 64 10.01 -12.71 -4.68
N GLN A 65 11.28 -12.80 -4.27
CA GLN A 65 12.13 -13.97 -4.47
C GLN A 65 12.55 -14.52 -3.11
N ALA A 66 12.48 -15.84 -2.97
CA ALA A 66 12.79 -16.65 -1.79
C ALA A 66 11.69 -16.72 -0.72
N LEU A 67 10.56 -17.31 -1.08
CA LEU A 67 10.10 -18.47 -0.30
C LEU A 67 10.50 -19.70 -1.12
N SER A 68 11.70 -20.21 -0.83
CA SER A 68 12.22 -21.49 -1.33
C SER A 68 11.56 -22.64 -0.59
#